data_AF-A0A510HH28-F1
#
_entry.id   AF-A0A510HH28-F1
#
_cell.length_a   1.000
_cell.length_b   1.000
_cell.length_c   1.000
_cell.angle_alpha   90.00
_cell.angle_beta   90.00
_cell.angle_gamma   90.00
#
_symmetry.space_group_name_H-M   'P 1'
#
loop_
_entity.id
_entity.type
_entity.pdbx_description
1 polymer ?
#
loop_
_entity_poly.entity_id
_entity_poly.type
_entity_poly.pdbx_seq_one_letter_code
_entity_poly.pdbx_strand_id
1 'polypeptide(L)' 'MNEHDPASFRGEPIHTYTRAEALADGVLVDVTETAREAGFRVLVALTRGIWADANDLSGRHAYAGQSVQGRL' A
#
# COMPACT_ATOMS: atom_id res chain seq x y z
N MET A 1 -1.94 -19.55 23.49
CA MET A 1 -2.63 -18.29 23.15
C MET A 1 -1.79 -17.18 23.73
N ASN A 2 -0.97 -16.51 22.91
CA ASN A 2 -0.13 -15.42 23.40
C ASN A 2 -0.95 -14.13 23.30
N GLU A 3 -1.58 -13.74 24.40
CA GLU A 3 -2.14 -12.40 24.57
C GLU A 3 -0.98 -11.43 24.79
N HIS A 4 -0.42 -10.91 23.70
CA HIS A 4 0.39 -9.71 23.77
C HIS A 4 -0.57 -8.53 23.60
N ASP A 5 -1.02 -7.98 24.72
CA ASP A 5 -1.74 -6.71 24.71
C ASP A 5 -0.78 -5.61 24.20
N PRO A 6 -1.00 -5.04 23.01
CA PRO A 6 -0.13 -4.01 22.46
C PRO A 6 -0.09 -2.74 23.32
N ALA A 7 -1.09 -2.53 24.20
CA ALA A 7 -1.12 -1.42 25.14
C ALA A 7 -0.17 -1.62 26.33
N SER A 8 0.24 -2.85 26.63
CA SER A 8 1.04 -3.17 27.82
C SER A 8 2.41 -2.49 27.87
N PHE A 9 3.01 -2.16 26.71
CA PHE A 9 4.29 -1.45 26.64
C PHE A 9 4.17 0.06 26.40
N ARG A 10 3.06 0.54 25.81
CA ARG A 10 2.94 1.92 25.29
C ARG A 10 1.74 2.72 25.83
N GLY A 11 0.90 2.13 26.69
CA GLY A 11 -0.37 2.72 27.14
C GLY A 11 -1.47 2.58 26.09
N GLU A 12 -2.70 2.97 26.46
CA GLU A 12 -3.87 2.91 25.57
C GLU A 12 -3.70 3.89 24.39
N PRO A 13 -3.94 3.44 23.13
CA PRO A 13 -3.91 4.33 21.97
C PRO A 13 -4.92 5.48 22.07
N ILE A 14 -4.47 6.70 21.77
CA ILE A 14 -5.37 7.86 21.66
C ILE A 14 -6.18 7.88 20.35
N HIS A 15 -5.72 7.15 19.34
CA HIS A 15 -6.37 7.02 18.04
C HIS A 15 -5.90 5.73 17.36
N THR A 16 -6.82 5.05 16.68
CA THR A 16 -6.56 3.86 15.87
C THR A 16 -7.03 4.15 14.47
N TYR A 17 -6.18 3.84 13.49
CA TYR A 17 -6.50 3.97 12.07
C TYR A 17 -6.16 2.67 11.37
N THR A 18 -7.19 1.96 10.93
CA THR A 18 -7.07 0.62 10.37
C THR A 18 -6.70 0.66 8.90
N ARG A 19 -6.17 -0.45 8.39
CA ARG A 19 -5.92 -0.63 6.96
C ARG A 19 -7.19 -0.45 6.13
N ALA A 20 -8.35 -0.92 6.63
CA ALA A 20 -9.61 -0.82 5.91
C ALA A 20 -10.06 0.64 5.77
N GLU A 21 -9.95 1.43 6.83
CA GLU A 21 -10.21 2.87 6.80
C GLU A 21 -9.24 3.59 5.85
N ALA A 22 -7.94 3.28 5.91
CA ALA A 22 -6.94 3.87 5.01
C ALA A 22 -7.19 3.58 3.53
N LEU A 23 -7.73 2.41 3.21
CA LEU A 23 -8.15 2.05 1.85
C LEU A 23 -9.42 2.79 1.44
N ALA A 24 -10.41 2.89 2.34
CA ALA A 24 -11.66 3.60 2.09
C ALA A 24 -11.44 5.10 1.87
N ASP A 25 -10.52 5.71 2.62
CA ASP A 25 -10.13 7.11 2.49
C ASP A 25 -9.21 7.38 1.29
N GLY A 26 -8.73 6.33 0.61
CA GLY A 26 -7.82 6.44 -0.54
C GLY A 26 -6.39 6.87 -0.19
N VAL A 27 -6.03 6.90 1.10
CA VAL A 27 -4.65 7.09 1.58
C VAL A 27 -3.77 5.93 1.13
N LEU A 28 -4.32 4.72 1.20
CA LEU A 28 -3.77 3.51 0.59
C LEU A 28 -4.55 3.15 -0.68
N VAL A 29 -3.82 2.64 -1.67
CA VAL A 29 -4.36 2.08 -2.91
C VAL A 29 -4.04 0.59 -2.91
N ASP A 30 -5.07 -0.25 -3.04
CA ASP A 30 -4.89 -1.70 -3.18
C ASP A 30 -4.26 -2.03 -4.52
N VAL A 31 -3.14 -2.75 -4.49
CA VAL A 31 -2.42 -3.24 -5.68
C VAL A 31 -2.19 -4.75 -5.60
N THR A 32 -3.03 -5.46 -4.83
CA THR A 32 -2.85 -6.89 -4.55
C THR A 32 -2.82 -7.72 -5.83
N GLU A 33 -3.70 -7.45 -6.80
CA GLU A 33 -3.77 -8.25 -8.04
C GLU A 33 -2.46 -8.17 -8.83
N THR A 34 -2.01 -6.95 -9.12
CA THR A 34 -0.68 -6.68 -9.64
C THR A 34 0.43 -7.37 -8.85
N ALA A 35 0.41 -7.24 -7.53
CA ALA A 35 1.48 -7.77 -6.69
C ALA A 35 1.53 -9.30 -6.78
N ARG A 36 0.39 -9.97 -6.95
CA ARG A 36 0.34 -11.42 -7.19
C ARG A 36 1.04 -11.79 -8.49
N GLU A 37 0.88 -11.02 -9.56
CA GLU A 37 1.57 -11.23 -10.83
C GLU A 37 3.10 -11.10 -10.67
N ALA A 38 3.54 -10.18 -9.80
CA ALA A 38 4.95 -10.04 -9.42
C ALA A 38 5.45 -11.08 -8.39
N GLY A 39 4.60 -12.03 -7.97
CA GLY A 39 4.97 -13.13 -7.07
C GLY A 39 4.78 -12.86 -5.58
N PHE A 40 4.17 -11.74 -5.19
CA PHE A 40 3.83 -11.47 -3.80
C PHE A 40 2.69 -12.40 -3.34
N ARG A 41 2.84 -12.97 -2.14
CA ARG A 41 1.87 -13.90 -1.53
C ARG A 41 1.00 -13.25 -0.46
N VAL A 42 1.15 -11.95 -0.23
CA VAL A 42 0.46 -11.16 0.80
C VAL A 42 -0.35 -10.06 0.14
N LEU A 43 -1.33 -9.50 0.86
CA LEU A 43 -2.08 -8.33 0.40
C LEU A 43 -1.18 -7.10 0.40
N VAL A 44 -1.04 -6.43 -0.75
CA VAL A 44 -0.14 -5.29 -0.92
C VAL A 44 -0.94 -4.04 -1.23
N ALA A 45 -0.57 -2.94 -0.58
CA ALA A 45 -1.11 -1.62 -0.88
C ALA A 45 0.03 -0.61 -0.96
N LEU A 46 -0.12 0.37 -1.83
CA LEU A 46 0.79 1.51 -1.96
C LEU A 46 0.17 2.76 -1.36
N THR A 47 0.98 3.68 -0.88
CA THR A 47 0.49 5.02 -0.52
C THR A 47 0.04 5.75 -1.78
N ARG A 48 -0.91 6.67 -1.63
CA ARG A 48 -1.41 7.47 -2.75
C ARG A 48 -0.30 8.20 -3.51
N GLY A 49 0.72 8.69 -2.80
CA GLY A 49 1.87 9.38 -3.40
C GLY A 49 2.71 8.46 -4.29
N ILE A 50 3.08 7.27 -3.79
CA ILE A 50 3.84 6.29 -4.58
C ILE A 50 3.00 5.77 -5.75
N TRP A 51 1.70 5.54 -5.54
CA TRP A 51 0.80 5.15 -6.62
C TRP A 51 0.75 6.21 -7.73
N ALA A 52 0.69 7.49 -7.37
CA ALA A 52 0.72 8.57 -8.36
C ALA A 52 2.04 8.63 -9.12
N ASP A 53 3.17 8.49 -8.41
CA ASP A 53 4.52 8.48 -9.00
C ASP A 53 4.75 7.28 -9.94
N ALA A 54 4.29 6.10 -9.55
CA ALA A 54 4.34 4.90 -10.39
C ALA A 54 3.49 5.02 -11.66
N ASN A 55 2.43 5.84 -11.62
CA ASN A 55 1.59 6.15 -12.78
C ASN A 55 2.16 7.28 -13.64
N ASP A 56 3.06 8.09 -13.09
CA ASP A 56 3.69 9.17 -13.82
C ASP A 56 4.85 8.61 -14.64
N LEU A 57 4.59 8.39 -15.93
CA LEU A 57 5.58 7.95 -16.92
C LEU A 57 6.29 9.11 -17.61
N SER A 58 6.15 10.32 -17.09
CA SER A 58 6.89 11.49 -17.54
C SER A 58 8.18 11.69 -16.74
N GLY A 59 9.00 12.65 -17.13
CA GLY A 59 10.18 13.06 -16.37
C GLY A 59 11.16 11.91 -16.08
N ARG A 60 11.39 11.62 -14.78
CA ARG A 60 12.32 10.58 -14.31
C ARG A 60 11.96 9.18 -14.84
N HIS A 61 10.70 8.93 -15.15
CA HIS A 61 10.18 7.63 -15.59
C HIS A 61 9.86 7.58 -17.09
N ALA A 62 10.28 8.59 -17.86
CA ALA A 62 10.10 8.63 -19.32
C ALA A 62 10.68 7.41 -20.06
N TYR A 63 11.63 6.70 -19.44
CA TYR A 63 12.26 5.48 -19.96
C TYR A 63 11.93 4.23 -19.15
N ALA A 64 10.98 4.29 -18.20
CA ALA A 64 10.62 3.14 -17.35
C ALA A 64 10.02 1.98 -18.17
N GLY A 65 9.58 2.24 -19.40
CA GLY A 65 9.24 1.23 -20.40
C GLY A 65 7.90 0.51 -20.18
N GLN A 66 7.26 0.64 -19.00
CA GLN A 66 5.98 0.03 -18.69
C GLN A 66 5.07 0.95 -17.86
N SER A 67 3.79 1.01 -18.23
CA SER A 67 2.72 1.69 -17.48
C SER A 67 1.97 0.69 -16.59
N VAL A 68 1.19 1.17 -15.60
CA VAL A 68 0.27 0.29 -14.84
C VAL A 68 -0.79 -0.40 -15.71
N GLN A 69 -1.07 0.17 -16.89
CA GLN A 69 -1.97 -0.43 -17.89
C GLN A 69 -1.26 -1.49 -18.75
N GLY A 70 0.08 -1.46 -18.79
CA GLY A 70 0.91 -2.20 -19.75
C GLY A 70 1.80 -3.28 -19.15
N ARG A 71 2.19 -3.14 -17.87
CA ARG A 71 2.75 -4.14 -16.96
C ARG A 71 2.92 -3.53 -15.58
N LEU A 72 1.78 -3.42 -14.91
CA LEU A 72 1.66 -4.21 -13.70
C LEU A 72 1.16 -5.60 -14.10
#